data_AF-A0A5B8VUB9-F1
#
_entry.id   AF-A0A5B8VUB9-F1
#
_cell.length_a   1.000
_cell.length_b   1.000
_cell.length_c   1.000
_cell.angle_alpha   90.00
_cell.angle_beta   90.00
_cell.angle_gamma   90.00
#
_symmetry.space_group_name_H-M   'P 1'
#
loop_
_entity.id
_entity.type
_entity.pdbx_description
1 polymer ?
#
loop_
_entity_poly.entity_id
_entity_poly.type
_entity_poly.pdbx_seq_one_letter_code
_entity_poly.pdbx_strand_id
1 'polypeptide(L)'
;MKLKTGKDEIVYLLTKVVLKYEAATGQGIKRNTNRKNYEDLARMLSEISNGLPNTSETLFHNYYPPGENNASAVYPFRKYDITGGQLKDAINGIVSNPRPFLVDACYIYLYGQGRKGFAQKPVDAGLVDEPAAVEVPIVDVLPIKSSILLLSKKIKTYRAIVILLCFILLAGGIFWAEENSKEKKLFRDLSILPYQPSSAEIDSLEGIWLCYTGSPQARTYDAGRFHKIVSNIMDVKYQDGYFKFIRYGSNFEHAGYMQFEAPWLVSIHSHVVNARDSIESPKLSLMRLDEGRPYVDVISASWNFDQGKKNRIIGIRELFIKQGKRGRIEEIINTPQNAACSCKIIKWQSPGNAVRFFYLKNELLDTIGDKRLKQTLDEKSILLSRPGDTSLLLPKHFTNTH
;
A
#
# COMPACT_ATOMS: atom_id res chain seq x y z
N MET A 1 11.66 10.22 -42.68
CA MET A 1 11.07 10.77 -41.44
C MET A 1 11.97 10.35 -40.29
N LYS A 2 12.39 11.30 -39.43
CA LYS A 2 13.23 10.99 -38.29
C LYS A 2 12.31 10.58 -37.12
N LEU A 3 12.57 9.44 -36.49
CA LEU A 3 11.82 9.05 -35.29
C LEU A 3 12.41 9.77 -34.08
N LYS A 4 11.55 10.07 -33.09
CA LYS A 4 11.99 10.46 -31.75
C LYS A 4 13.00 9.44 -31.22
N THR A 5 13.91 9.90 -30.38
CA THR A 5 14.94 9.07 -29.74
C THR A 5 15.08 9.41 -28.27
N GLY A 6 15.57 8.45 -27.47
CA GLY A 6 15.91 8.72 -26.07
C GLY A 6 14.66 8.86 -25.19
N LYS A 7 14.66 9.86 -24.31
CA LYS A 7 13.60 10.09 -23.31
C LYS A 7 12.22 10.26 -23.92
N ASP A 8 12.08 11.10 -24.94
CA ASP A 8 10.77 11.44 -25.50
C ASP A 8 10.13 10.25 -26.22
N GLU A 9 10.94 9.41 -26.84
CA GLU A 9 10.51 8.16 -27.47
C GLU A 9 9.99 7.17 -26.42
N ILE A 10 10.79 6.87 -25.39
CA ILE A 10 10.42 5.82 -24.44
C ILE A 10 9.25 6.22 -23.53
N VAL A 11 9.17 7.49 -23.11
CA VAL A 11 8.04 7.98 -22.31
C VAL A 11 6.74 7.87 -23.10
N TYR A 12 6.76 8.25 -24.38
CA TYR A 12 5.60 8.15 -25.25
C TYR A 12 5.17 6.70 -25.46
N LEU A 13 6.12 5.82 -25.80
CA LEU A 13 5.87 4.39 -26.00
C LEU A 13 5.28 3.75 -24.75
N LEU A 14 5.90 3.94 -23.58
CA LEU A 14 5.42 3.35 -22.34
C LEU A 14 4.05 3.87 -21.92
N THR A 15 3.74 5.13 -22.20
CA THR A 15 2.39 5.68 -21.98
C THR A 15 1.35 4.92 -22.82
N LYS A 16 1.64 4.65 -24.09
CA LYS A 16 0.76 3.88 -24.98
C LYS A 16 0.68 2.40 -24.57
N VAL A 17 1.81 1.81 -24.16
CA VAL A 17 1.88 0.41 -23.68
C VAL A 17 0.98 0.23 -22.47
N VAL A 18 1.05 1.15 -21.49
CA VAL A 18 0.18 1.11 -20.31
C VAL A 18 -1.28 1.20 -20.72
N LEU A 19 -1.66 2.14 -21.60
CA LEU A 19 -3.05 2.26 -22.07
C LEU A 19 -3.56 0.99 -22.76
N LYS A 20 -2.73 0.38 -23.63
CA LYS A 20 -3.08 -0.88 -24.31
C LYS A 20 -3.19 -2.04 -23.32
N TYR A 21 -2.32 -2.11 -22.32
CA TYR A 21 -2.34 -3.13 -21.28
C TYR A 21 -3.57 -3.01 -20.36
N GLU A 22 -3.88 -1.79 -19.89
CA GLU A 22 -5.07 -1.50 -19.07
C GLU A 22 -6.36 -1.87 -19.82
N ALA A 23 -6.43 -1.55 -21.12
CA ALA A 23 -7.57 -1.91 -21.96
C ALA A 23 -7.71 -3.43 -22.19
N ALA A 24 -6.59 -4.16 -22.32
CA ALA A 24 -6.60 -5.60 -22.58
C ALA A 24 -6.87 -6.45 -21.32
N THR A 25 -6.41 -6.00 -20.16
CA THR A 25 -6.46 -6.78 -18.90
C THR A 25 -7.54 -6.33 -17.93
N GLY A 26 -8.06 -5.11 -18.09
CA GLY A 26 -8.98 -4.48 -17.12
C GLY A 26 -8.30 -4.09 -15.80
N GLN A 27 -6.98 -4.27 -15.66
CA GLN A 27 -6.22 -3.91 -14.46
C GLN A 27 -5.57 -2.54 -14.63
N GLY A 28 -5.95 -1.58 -13.79
CA GLY A 28 -5.36 -0.24 -13.79
C GLY A 28 -3.96 -0.23 -13.18
N ILE A 29 -2.98 0.34 -13.88
CA ILE A 29 -1.61 0.50 -13.38
C ILE A 29 -1.56 1.82 -12.60
N LYS A 30 -1.36 1.73 -11.28
CA LYS A 30 -1.15 2.90 -10.42
C LYS A 30 0.21 3.53 -10.71
N ARG A 31 0.23 4.56 -11.56
CA ARG A 31 1.43 5.27 -12.05
C ARG A 31 2.05 6.15 -10.96
N ASN A 32 2.69 5.55 -9.98
CA ASN A 32 3.43 6.23 -8.90
C ASN A 32 4.89 5.74 -8.82
N THR A 33 5.61 6.07 -7.75
CA THR A 33 7.02 5.71 -7.56
C THR A 33 7.23 4.29 -7.02
N ASN A 34 6.17 3.49 -6.80
CA ASN A 34 6.29 2.11 -6.33
C ASN A 34 6.58 1.16 -7.50
N ARG A 35 7.78 0.56 -7.53
CA ARG A 35 8.19 -0.41 -8.56
C ARG A 35 7.24 -1.59 -8.71
N LYS A 36 6.59 -2.03 -7.62
CA LYS A 36 5.67 -3.18 -7.63
C LYS A 36 4.48 -2.98 -8.56
N ASN A 37 4.03 -1.74 -8.75
CA ASN A 37 2.87 -1.43 -9.60
C ASN A 37 3.13 -1.68 -11.09
N TYR A 38 4.39 -1.82 -11.50
CA TYR A 38 4.78 -2.03 -12.89
C TYR A 38 5.27 -3.46 -13.14
N GLU A 39 5.31 -4.33 -12.13
CA GLU A 39 5.92 -5.67 -12.24
C GLU A 39 5.21 -6.58 -13.24
N ASP A 40 3.88 -6.56 -13.29
CA ASP A 40 3.14 -7.40 -14.23
C ASP A 40 3.33 -6.93 -15.68
N LEU A 41 3.34 -5.61 -15.89
CA LEU A 41 3.67 -5.03 -17.19
C LEU A 41 5.12 -5.32 -17.59
N ALA A 42 6.05 -5.24 -16.63
CA ALA A 42 7.47 -5.53 -16.83
C ALA A 42 7.69 -7.00 -17.20
N ARG A 43 6.96 -7.92 -16.54
CA ARG A 43 6.98 -9.34 -16.89
C ARG A 43 6.46 -9.60 -18.30
N MET A 44 5.34 -8.96 -18.69
CA MET A 44 4.81 -9.08 -20.05
C MET A 44 5.81 -8.60 -21.10
N LEU A 45 6.39 -7.40 -20.92
CA LEU A 45 7.41 -6.90 -21.83
C LEU A 45 8.68 -7.76 -21.82
N SER A 46 8.99 -8.41 -20.69
CA SER A 46 10.10 -9.34 -20.57
C SER A 46 9.93 -10.60 -21.41
N GLU A 47 8.70 -11.11 -21.56
CA GLU A 47 8.44 -12.24 -22.46
C GLU A 47 8.75 -11.86 -23.92
N ILE A 48 8.45 -10.62 -24.31
CA ILE A 48 8.79 -10.09 -25.64
C ILE A 48 10.31 -9.89 -25.78
N SER A 49 10.94 -9.23 -24.80
CA SER A 49 12.36 -8.87 -24.89
C SER A 49 13.28 -10.09 -24.86
N ASN A 50 12.93 -11.16 -24.14
CA ASN A 50 13.70 -12.41 -24.15
C ASN A 50 13.50 -13.22 -25.45
N GLY A 51 12.46 -12.92 -26.24
CA GLY A 51 12.29 -13.48 -27.58
C GLY A 51 13.16 -12.82 -28.65
N LEU A 52 13.65 -11.59 -28.40
CA LEU A 52 14.38 -10.78 -29.37
C LEU A 52 15.59 -11.49 -30.03
N PRO A 53 16.40 -12.30 -29.34
CA PRO A 53 17.51 -12.99 -30.00
C PRO A 53 17.11 -13.85 -31.21
N ASN A 54 15.86 -14.29 -31.28
CA ASN A 54 15.36 -15.21 -32.30
C ASN A 54 14.36 -14.56 -33.29
N THR A 55 14.03 -13.28 -33.13
CA THR A 55 12.92 -12.65 -33.88
C THR A 55 13.34 -11.46 -34.75
N SER A 56 14.63 -11.17 -34.89
CA SER A 56 15.10 -9.96 -35.57
C SER A 56 14.68 -9.87 -37.04
N GLU A 57 14.65 -11.01 -37.74
CA GLU A 57 14.24 -11.09 -39.15
C GLU A 57 12.73 -10.98 -39.32
N THR A 58 11.96 -11.61 -38.44
CA THR A 58 10.49 -11.69 -38.53
C THR A 58 9.81 -10.42 -38.03
N LEU A 59 10.35 -9.81 -36.98
CA LEU A 59 9.77 -8.63 -36.32
C LEU A 59 10.52 -7.34 -36.65
N PHE A 60 11.53 -7.37 -37.53
CA PHE A 60 12.24 -6.19 -38.02
C PHE A 60 12.78 -5.27 -36.91
N HIS A 61 13.63 -5.82 -36.03
CA HIS A 61 14.36 -5.05 -35.01
C HIS A 61 15.87 -5.29 -35.11
N ASN A 62 16.66 -4.67 -34.22
CA ASN A 62 18.11 -4.86 -34.16
C ASN A 62 18.45 -6.30 -33.72
N TYR A 63 19.61 -6.82 -34.14
CA TYR A 63 20.07 -8.13 -33.67
C TYR A 63 20.48 -8.06 -32.19
N TYR A 64 20.01 -9.01 -31.39
CA TYR A 64 20.35 -9.16 -29.98
C TYR A 64 21.05 -10.51 -29.78
N PRO A 65 22.28 -10.56 -29.25
CA PRO A 65 22.99 -11.82 -29.09
C PRO A 65 22.30 -12.73 -28.06
N PRO A 66 22.21 -14.05 -28.29
CA PRO A 66 21.65 -14.97 -27.31
C PRO A 66 22.39 -14.87 -25.96
N GLY A 67 21.68 -15.15 -24.87
CA GLY A 67 22.27 -15.20 -23.53
C GLY A 67 23.05 -16.49 -23.31
N GLU A 68 23.90 -16.52 -22.28
CA GLU A 68 24.44 -17.78 -21.78
C GLU A 68 23.27 -18.65 -21.33
N ASN A 69 23.24 -19.90 -21.78
CA ASN A 69 22.13 -20.84 -21.59
C ASN A 69 21.95 -21.20 -20.10
N ASN A 70 21.25 -20.34 -19.34
CA ASN A 70 20.72 -20.68 -18.03
C ASN A 70 19.25 -21.07 -18.20
N ALA A 71 19.01 -22.31 -18.63
CA ALA A 71 17.65 -22.86 -18.79
C ALA A 71 16.82 -22.83 -17.48
N SER A 72 17.46 -22.61 -16.32
CA SER A 72 16.84 -22.47 -15.00
C SER A 72 16.54 -21.03 -14.58
N ALA A 73 16.93 -20.02 -15.36
CA ALA A 73 16.71 -18.62 -14.98
C ALA A 73 15.24 -18.24 -15.15
N VAL A 74 14.56 -17.95 -14.03
CA VAL A 74 13.19 -17.43 -14.00
C VAL A 74 13.24 -15.90 -13.91
N TYR A 75 12.19 -15.23 -14.41
CA TYR A 75 12.01 -13.80 -14.18
C TYR A 75 12.22 -13.43 -12.69
N PRO A 76 12.96 -12.35 -12.35
CA PRO A 76 13.55 -11.33 -13.24
C PRO A 76 15.05 -11.55 -13.53
N PHE A 77 15.53 -12.79 -13.64
CA PHE A 77 16.96 -13.11 -13.76
C PHE A 77 17.42 -13.50 -15.18
N ARG A 78 16.57 -13.40 -16.19
CA ARG A 78 16.95 -13.64 -17.60
C ARG A 78 17.65 -12.41 -18.17
N LYS A 79 18.54 -12.61 -19.15
CA LYS A 79 19.42 -11.56 -19.73
C LYS A 79 18.66 -10.31 -20.21
N TYR A 80 17.48 -10.49 -20.79
CA TYR A 80 16.68 -9.41 -21.35
C TYR A 80 15.45 -9.06 -20.51
N ASP A 81 15.39 -9.51 -19.25
CA ASP A 81 14.29 -9.11 -18.38
C ASP A 81 14.26 -7.59 -18.15
N ILE A 82 13.05 -7.06 -18.23
CA ILE A 82 12.67 -5.70 -17.91
C ILE A 82 12.06 -5.75 -16.51
N THR A 83 12.57 -4.96 -15.58
CA THR A 83 12.08 -4.91 -14.19
C THR A 83 11.07 -3.78 -13.98
N GLY A 84 10.21 -3.90 -12.98
CA GLY A 84 9.27 -2.82 -12.60
C GLY A 84 9.98 -1.51 -12.24
N GLY A 85 11.22 -1.59 -11.72
CA GLY A 85 12.07 -0.42 -11.48
C GLY A 85 12.43 0.33 -12.77
N GLN A 86 12.86 -0.39 -13.81
CA GLN A 86 13.21 0.21 -15.10
C GLN A 86 12.01 0.87 -15.77
N LEU A 87 10.82 0.25 -15.69
CA LEU A 87 9.59 0.85 -16.21
C LEU A 87 9.20 2.11 -15.43
N LYS A 88 9.24 2.04 -14.10
CA LYS A 88 8.95 3.19 -13.22
C LYS A 88 9.87 4.37 -13.54
N ASP A 89 11.18 4.15 -13.68
CA ASP A 89 12.13 5.23 -13.96
C ASP A 89 11.96 5.80 -15.38
N ALA A 90 11.69 4.95 -16.37
CA ALA A 90 11.46 5.38 -17.75
C ALA A 90 10.14 6.15 -17.93
N ILE A 91 9.04 5.69 -17.33
CA ILE A 91 7.73 6.37 -17.39
C ILE A 91 7.78 7.75 -16.73
N ASN A 92 8.50 7.87 -15.60
CA ASN A 92 8.68 9.15 -14.92
C ASN A 92 9.72 10.07 -15.59
N GLY A 93 10.25 9.68 -16.76
CA GLY A 93 11.17 10.50 -17.54
C GLY A 93 12.55 10.69 -16.89
N ILE A 94 12.96 9.79 -16.00
CA ILE A 94 14.28 9.80 -15.35
C ILE A 94 15.35 9.25 -16.31
N VAL A 95 14.97 8.36 -17.23
CA VAL A 95 15.89 7.69 -18.15
C VAL A 95 16.03 8.48 -19.46
N SER A 96 17.21 9.07 -19.67
CA SER A 96 17.54 9.77 -20.92
C SER A 96 17.92 8.84 -22.08
N ASN A 97 18.57 7.71 -21.76
CA ASN A 97 19.03 6.71 -22.72
C ASN A 97 18.43 5.33 -22.37
N PRO A 98 17.23 5.01 -22.90
CA PRO A 98 16.58 3.74 -22.62
C PRO A 98 17.35 2.58 -23.22
N ARG A 99 17.27 1.41 -22.59
CA ARG A 99 17.90 0.20 -23.12
C ARG A 99 17.24 -0.17 -24.46
N PRO A 100 18.01 -0.50 -25.51
CA PRO A 100 17.43 -0.78 -26.83
C PRO A 100 16.35 -1.87 -26.84
N PHE A 101 16.56 -2.96 -26.08
CA PHE A 101 15.60 -4.06 -26.01
C PHE A 101 14.25 -3.65 -25.37
N LEU A 102 14.25 -2.65 -24.47
CA LEU A 102 13.01 -2.10 -23.91
C LEU A 102 12.23 -1.34 -24.98
N VAL A 103 12.93 -0.54 -25.79
CA VAL A 103 12.33 0.22 -26.88
C VAL A 103 11.70 -0.74 -27.90
N ASP A 104 12.45 -1.75 -28.36
CA ASP A 104 11.94 -2.74 -29.31
C ASP A 104 10.77 -3.56 -28.73
N ALA A 105 10.82 -3.95 -27.46
CA ALA A 105 9.69 -4.64 -26.81
C ALA A 105 8.42 -3.78 -26.80
N CYS A 106 8.54 -2.46 -26.60
CA CYS A 106 7.39 -1.55 -26.66
C CYS A 106 6.82 -1.44 -28.08
N TYR A 107 7.68 -1.30 -29.10
CA TYR A 107 7.25 -1.24 -30.50
C TYR A 107 6.53 -2.53 -30.92
N ILE A 108 7.11 -3.70 -30.59
CA ILE A 108 6.52 -5.00 -30.89
C ILE A 108 5.16 -5.15 -30.19
N TYR A 109 5.08 -4.81 -28.90
CA TYR A 109 3.83 -4.90 -28.16
C TYR A 109 2.74 -4.01 -28.76
N LEU A 110 3.07 -2.78 -29.16
CA LEU A 110 2.09 -1.83 -29.69
C LEU A 110 1.69 -2.13 -31.13
N TYR A 111 2.66 -2.38 -32.01
CA TYR A 111 2.52 -2.35 -33.46
C TYR A 111 2.85 -3.67 -34.16
N GLY A 112 3.25 -4.71 -33.41
CA GLY A 112 3.59 -6.03 -33.96
C GLY A 112 4.93 -6.09 -34.70
N GLN A 113 5.70 -5.01 -34.69
CA GLN A 113 7.01 -4.92 -35.32
C GLN A 113 7.92 -4.04 -34.47
N GLY A 114 9.22 -4.29 -34.52
CA GLY A 114 10.22 -3.51 -33.80
C GLY A 114 10.52 -2.15 -34.41
N ARG A 115 11.41 -1.40 -33.76
CA ARG A 115 11.69 0.00 -34.09
C ARG A 115 12.17 0.18 -35.53
N LYS A 116 12.98 -0.75 -36.04
CA LYS A 116 13.51 -0.69 -37.42
C LYS A 116 12.43 -0.92 -38.48
N GLY A 117 11.48 -1.83 -38.24
CA GLY A 117 10.29 -2.02 -39.08
C GLY A 117 9.37 -0.81 -39.03
N PHE A 118 9.11 -0.29 -37.83
CA PHE A 118 8.29 0.91 -37.64
C PHE A 118 8.84 2.14 -38.37
N ALA A 119 10.16 2.33 -38.38
CA ALA A 119 10.79 3.45 -39.09
C ALA A 119 10.54 3.46 -40.60
N GLN A 120 10.26 2.31 -41.22
CA GLN A 120 9.99 2.22 -42.67
C GLN A 120 8.59 2.72 -43.03
N LYS A 121 7.61 2.51 -42.14
CA LYS A 121 6.21 2.91 -42.31
C LYS A 121 5.64 3.34 -40.95
N PRO A 122 5.93 4.57 -40.49
CA PRO A 122 5.45 5.04 -39.20
C PRO A 122 3.93 5.23 -39.25
N VAL A 123 3.21 4.43 -38.46
CA VAL A 123 1.74 4.51 -38.35
C VAL A 123 1.28 5.48 -37.25
N ASP A 124 2.18 5.88 -36.36
CA ASP A 124 1.91 6.84 -35.28
C ASP A 124 2.74 8.12 -35.48
N ALA A 125 2.05 9.22 -35.79
CA ALA A 125 2.65 10.54 -36.00
C ALA A 125 3.31 11.10 -34.73
N GLY A 126 2.88 10.66 -33.53
CA GLY A 126 3.45 11.09 -32.25
C GLY A 126 4.89 10.64 -32.02
N LEU A 127 5.41 9.73 -32.84
CA LEU A 127 6.78 9.19 -32.79
C LEU A 127 7.71 9.78 -33.87
N VAL A 128 7.24 10.70 -34.71
CA VAL A 128 8.02 11.36 -35.76
C VAL A 128 8.48 12.75 -35.29
N ASP A 129 9.76 13.08 -35.47
CA ASP A 129 10.30 14.43 -35.31
C ASP A 129 9.95 15.27 -36.54
N GLU A 130 9.34 16.44 -36.33
CA GLU A 130 9.26 17.46 -37.38
C GLU A 130 10.65 18.11 -37.55
N PRO A 131 11.14 18.35 -38.79
CA PRO A 131 12.40 19.04 -38.99
C PRO A 131 12.28 20.49 -38.49
N ALA A 132 13.16 20.85 -37.54
CA ALA A 132 13.32 22.21 -37.07
C ALA A 132 13.60 23.13 -38.27
N ALA A 133 12.79 24.18 -38.39
CA ALA A 133 12.89 25.15 -39.45
C ALA A 133 14.24 25.88 -39.44
N VAL A 134 14.73 26.07 -40.66
CA VAL A 134 15.90 26.82 -41.09
C VAL A 134 15.91 28.23 -40.51
N GLU A 135 17.10 28.68 -40.13
CA GLU A 135 17.44 30.04 -39.74
C GLU A 135 16.90 31.07 -40.75
N VAL A 136 16.28 32.12 -40.22
CA VAL A 136 15.83 33.28 -41.00
C VAL A 136 17.02 34.22 -41.23
N PRO A 137 17.31 34.64 -42.48
CA PRO A 137 18.00 35.89 -42.73
C PRO A 137 16.98 37.00 -43.01
N ILE A 138 17.23 38.15 -42.39
CA ILE A 138 16.53 39.42 -42.59
C ILE A 138 17.03 40.06 -43.90
N VAL A 139 16.13 40.48 -44.80
CA VAL A 139 16.26 41.70 -45.62
C VAL A 139 14.87 42.27 -45.94
N ASP A 140 14.65 43.54 -45.61
CA ASP A 140 13.50 44.39 -46.01
C ASP A 140 13.59 44.81 -47.49
N VAL A 141 12.46 44.82 -48.24
CA VAL A 141 11.94 45.97 -49.03
C VAL A 141 10.43 45.77 -49.31
N LEU A 142 9.62 46.79 -48.97
CA LEU A 142 8.18 47.06 -49.25
C LEU A 142 7.83 47.17 -50.76
N PRO A 143 6.57 47.50 -51.17
CA PRO A 143 5.22 47.17 -50.68
C PRO A 143 4.32 46.64 -51.83
N ILE A 144 3.03 46.34 -51.56
CA ILE A 144 1.83 46.76 -52.35
C ILE A 144 0.66 45.75 -52.24
N LYS A 145 -0.41 46.29 -51.64
CA LYS A 145 -1.86 46.09 -51.85
C LYS A 145 -2.53 44.71 -51.75
N SER A 146 -3.53 44.75 -50.87
CA SER A 146 -4.89 44.21 -51.01
C SER A 146 -5.08 42.70 -50.96
N SER A 147 -5.63 42.24 -49.84
CA SER A 147 -6.98 41.68 -49.81
C SER A 147 -7.42 41.40 -48.37
N ILE A 148 -8.02 42.43 -47.77
CA ILE A 148 -8.98 42.26 -46.68
C ILE A 148 -10.20 41.59 -47.29
N LEU A 149 -10.28 40.27 -47.30
CA LEU A 149 -11.54 39.54 -47.47
C LEU A 149 -11.29 38.07 -47.13
N LEU A 150 -11.52 37.66 -45.88
CA LEU A 150 -11.86 36.28 -45.45
C LEU A 150 -11.90 36.13 -43.90
N LEU A 151 -12.07 37.20 -43.13
CA LEU A 151 -12.13 37.13 -41.65
C LEU A 151 -13.55 37.21 -41.06
N SER A 152 -14.61 36.93 -41.82
CA SER A 152 -16.00 37.03 -41.32
C SER A 152 -16.71 35.67 -41.10
N LYS A 153 -16.07 34.53 -41.40
CA LYS A 153 -16.67 33.19 -41.18
C LYS A 153 -16.08 32.36 -40.03
N LYS A 154 -14.94 32.73 -39.42
CA LYS A 154 -14.28 31.96 -38.34
C LYS A 154 -14.72 32.32 -36.90
N ILE A 155 -15.37 33.47 -36.69
CA ILE A 155 -15.80 33.92 -35.35
C ILE A 155 -17.01 33.13 -34.84
N LYS A 156 -17.91 32.68 -35.72
CA LYS A 156 -19.09 31.89 -35.34
C LYS A 156 -18.73 30.46 -34.91
N THR A 157 -17.75 29.84 -35.56
CA THR A 157 -17.25 28.50 -35.22
C THR A 157 -16.49 28.48 -33.90
N TYR A 158 -15.69 29.51 -33.60
CA TYR A 158 -14.98 29.61 -32.32
C TYR A 158 -15.94 29.80 -31.13
N ARG A 159 -17.00 30.61 -31.30
CA ARG A 159 -18.04 30.77 -30.28
C ARG A 159 -18.79 29.47 -30.00
N ALA A 160 -19.09 28.67 -31.02
CA ALA A 160 -19.74 27.37 -30.86
C ALA A 160 -18.86 26.37 -30.07
N ILE A 161 -17.55 26.35 -30.34
CA ILE A 161 -16.59 25.49 -29.62
C ILE A 161 -16.47 25.90 -28.15
N VAL A 162 -16.40 27.20 -27.84
CA VAL A 162 -16.35 27.70 -26.46
C VAL A 162 -17.63 27.35 -25.70
N ILE A 163 -18.80 27.52 -26.33
CA ILE A 163 -20.09 27.14 -25.74
C ILE A 163 -20.12 25.62 -25.45
N LEU A 164 -19.67 24.79 -26.38
CA LEU A 164 -19.59 23.34 -26.20
C LEU A 164 -18.65 22.97 -25.03
N LEU A 165 -17.48 23.61 -24.92
CA LEU A 165 -16.56 23.44 -23.81
C LEU A 165 -17.18 23.86 -22.46
N CYS A 166 -17.93 24.96 -22.43
CA CYS A 166 -18.68 25.37 -21.25
C CYS A 166 -19.73 24.33 -20.85
N PHE A 167 -20.46 23.75 -21.81
CA PHE A 167 -21.40 22.66 -21.54
C PHE A 167 -20.72 21.40 -21.02
N ILE A 168 -19.56 21.02 -21.57
CA ILE A 168 -18.78 19.86 -21.09
C ILE A 168 -18.27 20.11 -19.66
N LEU A 169 -17.76 21.31 -19.37
CA LEU A 169 -17.32 21.67 -18.03
C LEU A 169 -18.49 21.72 -17.03
N LEU A 170 -19.64 22.24 -17.46
CA LEU A 170 -20.85 22.26 -16.63
C LEU A 170 -21.34 20.84 -16.33
N ALA A 171 -21.43 19.98 -17.35
CA ALA A 171 -21.82 18.59 -17.20
C ALA A 171 -20.82 17.82 -16.32
N GLY A 172 -19.52 18.05 -16.49
CA GLY A 172 -18.47 17.50 -15.64
C GLY A 172 -18.58 17.98 -14.19
N GLY A 173 -18.90 19.25 -13.98
CA GLY A 173 -19.13 19.83 -12.64
C GLY A 173 -20.35 19.22 -11.94
N ILE A 174 -21.44 19.00 -12.67
CA ILE A 174 -22.64 18.34 -12.14
C ILE A 174 -22.34 16.89 -11.77
N PHE A 175 -21.68 16.13 -12.66
CA PHE A 175 -21.30 14.74 -12.40
C PHE A 175 -20.35 14.63 -11.19
N TRP A 176 -19.37 15.51 -11.10
CA TRP A 176 -18.45 15.56 -9.96
C TRP A 176 -19.17 15.92 -8.65
N ALA A 177 -20.12 16.86 -8.68
CA ALA A 177 -20.93 17.20 -7.51
C ALA A 177 -21.80 16.03 -7.05
N GLU A 178 -22.39 15.27 -7.98
CA GLU A 178 -23.17 14.08 -7.66
C GLU A 178 -22.30 12.98 -7.03
N GLU A 179 -21.12 12.73 -7.60
CA GLU A 179 -20.18 11.72 -7.08
C GLU A 179 -19.66 12.11 -5.69
N ASN A 180 -19.28 13.37 -5.49
CA ASN A 180 -18.87 13.89 -4.18
C ASN A 180 -20.03 13.83 -3.16
N SER A 181 -21.27 13.99 -3.60
CA SER A 181 -22.44 13.81 -2.73
C SER A 181 -22.64 12.36 -2.31
N LYS A 182 -22.50 11.41 -3.26
CA LYS A 182 -22.54 9.96 -2.97
C LYS A 182 -21.43 9.55 -2.01
N GLU A 183 -20.21 10.03 -2.24
CA GLU A 183 -19.08 9.80 -1.37
C GLU A 183 -19.35 10.34 0.04
N LYS A 184 -19.71 11.62 0.18
CA LYS A 184 -20.06 12.21 1.48
C LYS A 184 -21.18 11.46 2.19
N LYS A 185 -22.19 11.00 1.44
CA LYS A 185 -23.28 10.18 1.98
C LYS A 185 -22.74 8.85 2.52
N LEU A 186 -21.88 8.17 1.76
CA LEU A 186 -21.25 6.92 2.20
C LEU A 186 -20.43 7.11 3.48
N PHE A 187 -19.58 8.15 3.53
CA PHE A 187 -18.78 8.46 4.72
C PHE A 187 -19.66 8.70 5.96
N ARG A 188 -20.75 9.45 5.79
CA ARG A 188 -21.71 9.71 6.87
C ARG A 188 -22.47 8.45 7.28
N ASP A 189 -23.02 7.72 6.33
CA ASP A 189 -23.87 6.56 6.60
C ASP A 189 -23.08 5.41 7.25
N LEU A 190 -21.79 5.27 6.90
CA LEU A 190 -20.87 4.31 7.52
C LEU A 190 -20.14 4.85 8.75
N SER A 191 -20.36 6.12 9.12
CA SER A 191 -19.61 6.78 10.19
C SER A 191 -18.10 6.60 10.04
N ILE A 192 -17.61 6.78 8.82
CA ILE A 192 -16.17 6.79 8.53
C ILE A 192 -15.66 8.18 8.92
N LEU A 193 -14.94 8.26 10.04
CA LEU A 193 -14.32 9.48 10.58
C LEU A 193 -15.28 10.70 10.76
N PRO A 194 -16.52 10.56 11.26
CA PRO A 194 -17.45 11.68 11.40
C PRO A 194 -17.08 12.60 12.57
N TYR A 195 -16.50 12.06 13.64
CA TYR A 195 -15.99 12.84 14.76
C TYR A 195 -14.62 13.40 14.41
N GLN A 196 -14.42 14.70 14.67
CA GLN A 196 -13.17 15.40 14.40
C GLN A 196 -12.43 15.59 15.73
N PRO A 197 -11.34 14.83 15.99
CA PRO A 197 -10.64 14.92 17.26
C PRO A 197 -9.89 16.25 17.41
N SER A 198 -9.86 16.75 18.63
CA SER A 198 -9.04 17.89 19.03
C SER A 198 -7.53 17.55 18.98
N SER A 199 -6.69 18.58 18.96
CA SER A 199 -5.23 18.39 19.04
C SER A 199 -4.80 17.63 20.29
N ALA A 200 -5.50 17.80 21.41
CA ALA A 200 -5.22 17.08 22.65
C ALA A 200 -5.53 15.59 22.52
N GLU A 201 -6.63 15.24 21.86
CA GLU A 201 -7.01 13.84 21.58
C GLU A 201 -6.02 13.20 20.61
N ILE A 202 -5.62 13.90 19.55
CA ILE A 202 -4.60 13.42 18.62
C ILE A 202 -3.29 13.13 19.35
N ASP A 203 -2.82 14.08 20.15
CA ASP A 203 -1.62 13.95 20.98
C ASP A 203 -1.71 12.83 22.02
N SER A 204 -2.92 12.53 22.50
CA SER A 204 -3.16 11.47 23.48
C SER A 204 -3.07 10.08 22.86
N LEU A 205 -3.45 9.92 21.58
CA LEU A 205 -3.46 8.63 20.89
C LEU A 205 -2.15 8.37 20.12
N GLU A 206 -1.61 9.38 19.44
CA GLU A 206 -0.40 9.24 18.62
C GLU A 206 0.82 8.85 19.46
N GLY A 207 1.62 7.89 18.96
CA GLY A 207 2.89 7.49 19.58
C GLY A 207 3.04 5.98 19.76
N ILE A 208 3.95 5.60 20.66
CA ILE A 208 4.33 4.22 20.90
C ILE A 208 3.58 3.68 22.11
N TRP A 209 2.98 2.51 21.93
CA TRP A 209 2.21 1.81 22.95
C TRP A 209 2.76 0.42 23.20
N LEU A 210 2.85 0.04 24.47
CA LEU A 210 3.05 -1.34 24.90
C LEU A 210 1.68 -1.95 25.18
N CYS A 211 1.38 -3.06 24.51
CA CYS A 211 0.07 -3.69 24.53
C CYS A 211 0.21 -5.12 25.02
N TYR A 212 -0.41 -5.42 26.16
CA TYR A 212 -0.52 -6.77 26.68
C TYR A 212 -1.86 -7.39 26.32
N THR A 213 -1.81 -8.61 25.81
CA THR A 213 -3.00 -9.40 25.46
C THR A 213 -2.91 -10.72 26.18
N GLY A 214 -4.03 -11.19 26.75
CA GLY A 214 -4.11 -12.56 27.21
C GLY A 214 -3.84 -13.53 26.05
N SER A 215 -3.33 -14.72 26.36
CA SER A 215 -3.04 -15.76 25.38
C SER A 215 -4.17 -16.78 25.13
N PRO A 216 -5.47 -16.59 25.41
CA PRO A 216 -6.49 -17.49 24.81
C PRO A 216 -6.61 -17.31 23.30
N GLN A 217 -5.91 -16.32 22.73
CA GLN A 217 -5.52 -16.27 21.31
C GLN A 217 -4.62 -17.45 20.91
N ALA A 218 -4.00 -18.15 21.85
CA ALA A 218 -3.32 -19.40 21.62
C ALA A 218 -4.32 -20.54 21.44
N ARG A 219 -3.87 -21.52 20.65
CA ARG A 219 -4.64 -22.67 20.21
C ARG A 219 -5.26 -23.41 21.39
N THR A 220 -6.44 -24.00 21.20
CA THR A 220 -7.21 -24.66 22.28
C THR A 220 -6.47 -25.78 22.99
N TYR A 221 -5.45 -26.36 22.37
CA TYR A 221 -4.63 -27.42 22.96
C TYR A 221 -3.45 -26.90 23.80
N ASP A 222 -3.17 -25.60 23.83
CA ASP A 222 -2.08 -25.05 24.63
C ASP A 222 -2.46 -25.03 26.12
N ALA A 223 -1.83 -25.90 26.90
CA ALA A 223 -2.04 -26.01 28.33
C ALA A 223 -1.67 -24.70 29.02
N GLY A 224 -2.55 -24.21 29.90
CA GLY A 224 -2.33 -22.96 30.63
C GLY A 224 -2.42 -21.69 29.76
N ARG A 225 -2.99 -21.76 28.54
CA ARG A 225 -3.19 -20.56 27.67
C ARG A 225 -3.92 -19.40 28.33
N PHE A 226 -4.75 -19.69 29.33
CA PHE A 226 -5.47 -18.69 30.13
C PHE A 226 -4.58 -17.96 31.13
N HIS A 227 -3.42 -18.53 31.46
CA HIS A 227 -2.39 -17.97 32.34
C HIS A 227 -1.16 -17.54 31.55
N LYS A 228 -1.32 -17.28 30.25
CA LYS A 228 -0.25 -16.76 29.40
C LYS A 228 -0.65 -15.38 28.90
N ILE A 229 0.33 -14.51 28.72
CA ILE A 229 0.14 -13.22 28.07
C ILE A 229 1.19 -12.99 27.00
N VAL A 230 0.89 -12.09 26.08
CA VAL A 230 1.76 -11.69 24.98
C VAL A 230 1.99 -10.19 25.06
N SER A 231 3.24 -9.79 25.09
CA SER A 231 3.64 -8.39 24.94
C SER A 231 3.78 -8.02 23.47
N ASN A 232 3.29 -6.83 23.11
CA ASN A 232 3.31 -6.30 21.75
C ASN A 232 3.68 -4.81 21.79
N ILE A 233 4.27 -4.29 20.72
CA ILE A 233 4.49 -2.86 20.55
C ILE A 233 3.65 -2.35 19.39
N MET A 234 2.97 -1.23 19.60
CA MET A 234 2.15 -0.58 18.58
C MET A 234 2.65 0.83 18.29
N ASP A 235 2.91 1.10 17.01
CA ASP A 235 3.31 2.41 16.47
C ASP A 235 2.10 3.09 15.84
N VAL A 236 1.55 4.10 16.51
CA VAL A 236 0.36 4.83 16.05
C VAL A 236 0.77 6.17 15.47
N LYS A 237 0.34 6.44 14.23
CA LYS A 237 0.64 7.67 13.49
C LYS A 237 -0.64 8.32 12.99
N TYR A 238 -0.72 9.64 13.16
CA TYR A 238 -1.81 10.42 12.58
C TYR A 238 -1.39 10.95 11.21
N GLN A 239 -2.14 10.59 10.16
CA GLN A 239 -1.87 11.02 8.79
C GLN A 239 -3.18 11.23 8.03
N ASP A 240 -3.28 12.34 7.29
CA ASP A 240 -4.40 12.61 6.39
C ASP A 240 -5.80 12.53 7.05
N GLY A 241 -5.90 12.89 8.35
CA GLY A 241 -7.16 12.92 9.08
C GLY A 241 -7.53 11.65 9.84
N TYR A 242 -6.67 10.62 9.85
CA TYR A 242 -6.94 9.36 10.55
C TYR A 242 -5.66 8.72 11.12
N PHE A 243 -5.83 7.76 12.04
CA PHE A 243 -4.70 7.06 12.63
C PHE A 243 -4.46 5.75 11.92
N LYS A 244 -3.21 5.49 11.54
CA LYS A 244 -2.75 4.16 11.14
C LYS A 244 -1.83 3.61 12.20
N PHE A 245 -1.75 2.30 12.28
CA PHE A 245 -0.75 1.66 13.12
C PHE A 245 -0.23 0.35 12.57
N ILE A 246 0.96 0.00 13.07
CA ILE A 246 1.51 -1.35 13.01
C ILE A 246 1.69 -1.82 14.44
N ARG A 247 1.18 -3.00 14.75
CA ARG A 247 1.38 -3.69 16.01
C ARG A 247 2.30 -4.89 15.78
N TYR A 248 3.50 -4.77 16.29
CA TYR A 248 4.52 -5.83 16.30
C TYR A 248 4.19 -6.80 17.43
N GLY A 249 3.90 -8.06 17.07
CA GLY A 249 3.73 -9.17 18.01
C GLY A 249 4.91 -10.13 18.00
N SER A 250 4.92 -11.05 18.95
CA SER A 250 5.97 -12.08 19.08
C SER A 250 6.07 -12.99 17.85
N ASN A 251 4.92 -13.35 17.26
CA ASN A 251 4.84 -14.30 16.15
C ASN A 251 4.39 -13.67 14.83
N PHE A 252 3.44 -12.75 14.89
CA PHE A 252 2.85 -12.11 13.72
C PHE A 252 2.51 -10.65 14.03
N GLU A 253 2.36 -9.87 12.98
CA GLU A 253 2.08 -8.45 13.05
C GLU A 253 0.62 -8.18 12.72
N HIS A 254 0.09 -7.11 13.30
CA HIS A 254 -1.18 -6.55 12.88
C HIS A 254 -0.97 -5.18 12.26
N ALA A 255 -1.78 -4.86 11.27
CA ALA A 255 -1.90 -3.51 10.73
C ALA A 255 -3.37 -3.08 10.80
N GLY A 256 -3.58 -1.77 10.81
CA GLY A 256 -4.93 -1.26 10.95
C GLY A 256 -5.01 0.25 11.08
N TYR A 257 -6.20 0.69 11.49
CA TYR A 257 -6.50 2.08 11.74
C TYR A 257 -7.23 2.25 13.08
N MET A 258 -7.14 3.46 13.62
CA MET A 258 -7.88 3.87 14.81
C MET A 258 -8.68 5.12 14.46
N GLN A 259 -9.87 5.24 15.02
CA GLN A 259 -10.67 6.46 14.89
C GLN A 259 -11.33 6.81 16.21
N PHE A 260 -11.47 8.11 16.46
CA PHE A 260 -12.31 8.58 17.54
C PHE A 260 -13.77 8.48 17.10
N GLU A 261 -14.59 7.84 17.92
CA GLU A 261 -16.04 7.71 17.71
C GLU A 261 -16.80 8.83 18.45
N ALA A 262 -16.22 9.31 19.54
CA ALA A 262 -16.72 10.37 20.41
C ALA A 262 -15.54 10.94 21.22
N PRO A 263 -15.73 12.00 22.02
CA PRO A 263 -14.66 12.52 22.87
C PRO A 263 -13.99 11.43 23.69
N TRP A 264 -12.67 11.27 23.51
CA TRP A 264 -11.84 10.27 24.21
C TRP A 264 -12.19 8.79 23.99
N LEU A 265 -13.15 8.48 23.12
CA LEU A 265 -13.57 7.12 22.78
C LEU A 265 -13.00 6.72 21.42
N VAL A 266 -12.19 5.67 21.40
CA VAL A 266 -11.44 5.23 20.21
C VAL A 266 -11.85 3.82 19.83
N SER A 267 -12.21 3.62 18.56
CA SER A 267 -12.29 2.29 17.96
C SER A 267 -10.97 1.91 17.29
N ILE A 268 -10.63 0.63 17.40
CA ILE A 268 -9.37 0.07 16.90
C ILE A 268 -9.72 -1.08 15.95
N HIS A 269 -9.43 -0.88 14.68
CA HIS A 269 -9.67 -1.85 13.62
C HIS A 269 -8.33 -2.43 13.17
N SER A 270 -8.15 -3.73 13.30
CA SER A 270 -6.89 -4.39 12.93
C SER A 270 -7.12 -5.72 12.23
N HIS A 271 -6.11 -6.19 11.51
CA HIS A 271 -6.06 -7.50 10.90
C HIS A 271 -4.62 -8.00 10.91
N VAL A 272 -4.45 -9.31 10.77
CA VAL A 272 -3.11 -9.92 10.66
C VAL A 272 -2.50 -9.55 9.32
N VAL A 273 -1.26 -9.06 9.36
CA VAL A 273 -0.47 -8.76 8.16
C VAL A 273 -0.14 -10.08 7.47
N ASN A 274 -0.53 -10.18 6.20
CA ASN A 274 -0.27 -11.36 5.38
C ASN A 274 0.18 -10.93 3.97
N ALA A 275 0.69 -11.88 3.19
CA ALA A 275 1.21 -11.63 1.84
C ALA A 275 0.11 -11.52 0.76
N ARG A 276 -1.15 -11.81 1.10
CA ARG A 276 -2.28 -11.81 0.19
C ARG A 276 -3.03 -10.47 0.32
N ASP A 277 -3.78 -10.10 -0.71
CA ASP A 277 -4.63 -8.91 -0.68
C ASP A 277 -5.98 -9.18 0.01
N SER A 278 -5.95 -9.93 1.12
CA SER A 278 -7.14 -10.39 1.84
C SER A 278 -7.02 -10.08 3.33
N ILE A 279 -8.13 -9.66 3.95
CA ILE A 279 -8.19 -9.45 5.39
C ILE A 279 -8.16 -10.80 6.11
N GLU A 280 -7.14 -11.01 6.93
CA GLU A 280 -7.02 -12.19 7.78
C GLU A 280 -7.25 -11.84 9.25
N SER A 281 -8.10 -12.62 9.93
CA SER A 281 -8.38 -12.52 11.36
C SER A 281 -8.66 -11.07 11.83
N PRO A 282 -9.71 -10.41 11.28
CA PRO A 282 -10.04 -9.05 11.67
C PRO A 282 -10.38 -8.99 13.16
N LYS A 283 -9.95 -7.90 13.80
CA LYS A 283 -10.15 -7.63 15.21
C LYS A 283 -10.66 -6.20 15.38
N LEU A 284 -11.67 -6.06 16.22
CA LEU A 284 -12.33 -4.81 16.57
C LEU A 284 -12.18 -4.57 18.07
N SER A 285 -11.79 -3.37 18.45
CA SER A 285 -11.56 -3.03 19.86
C SER A 285 -12.11 -1.66 20.19
N LEU A 286 -12.47 -1.46 21.45
CA LEU A 286 -12.94 -0.19 21.98
C LEU A 286 -12.06 0.24 23.16
N MET A 287 -11.61 1.48 23.13
CA MET A 287 -10.64 2.06 24.05
C MET A 287 -11.13 3.42 24.53
N ARG A 288 -10.94 3.73 25.82
CA ARG A 288 -11.34 5.00 26.43
C ARG A 288 -10.14 5.69 27.09
N LEU A 289 -9.85 6.93 26.70
CA LEU A 289 -8.60 7.63 27.03
C LEU A 289 -8.69 8.64 28.20
N ASP A 290 -9.89 8.98 28.66
CA ASP A 290 -10.16 10.02 29.67
C ASP A 290 -10.11 9.54 31.12
N GLU A 291 -9.65 8.32 31.39
CA GLU A 291 -9.72 7.72 32.72
C GLU A 291 -8.60 8.19 33.69
N GLY A 292 -7.64 9.00 33.21
CA GLY A 292 -6.55 9.53 34.03
C GLY A 292 -5.56 8.47 34.56
N ARG A 293 -5.68 7.22 34.09
CA ARG A 293 -4.81 6.10 34.47
C ARG A 293 -3.55 6.05 33.58
N PRO A 294 -2.40 5.58 34.10
CA PRO A 294 -1.19 5.42 33.28
C PRO A 294 -1.25 4.24 32.30
N TYR A 295 -2.37 3.52 32.30
CA TYR A 295 -2.68 2.40 31.41
C TYR A 295 -4.16 2.47 31.06
N VAL A 296 -4.55 1.82 29.96
CA VAL A 296 -5.91 1.80 29.46
C VAL A 296 -6.34 0.35 29.24
N ASP A 297 -7.50 0.01 29.79
CA ASP A 297 -8.15 -1.28 29.54
C ASP A 297 -8.92 -1.20 28.21
N VAL A 298 -8.72 -2.19 27.35
CA VAL A 298 -9.33 -2.26 26.02
C VAL A 298 -10.11 -3.56 25.92
N ILE A 299 -11.33 -3.49 25.39
CA ILE A 299 -12.16 -4.67 25.12
C ILE A 299 -12.13 -4.94 23.62
N SER A 300 -11.90 -6.18 23.25
CA SER A 300 -11.68 -6.57 21.85
C SER A 300 -12.44 -7.83 21.47
N ALA A 301 -13.05 -7.83 20.29
CA ALA A 301 -13.47 -9.04 19.60
C ALA A 301 -12.33 -9.52 18.69
N SER A 302 -11.84 -10.72 18.92
CA SER A 302 -10.65 -11.29 18.28
C SER A 302 -10.84 -12.78 17.99
N TRP A 303 -9.77 -13.48 17.62
CA TRP A 303 -9.78 -14.90 17.24
C TRP A 303 -8.88 -15.71 18.19
N ASN A 304 -9.23 -16.97 18.41
CA ASN A 304 -8.40 -17.92 19.16
C ASN A 304 -7.27 -18.56 18.34
N PHE A 305 -7.12 -18.17 17.06
CA PHE A 305 -6.11 -18.62 16.09
C PHE A 305 -5.91 -20.15 16.02
N ASP A 306 -7.00 -20.89 16.22
CA ASP A 306 -7.05 -22.33 15.96
C ASP A 306 -7.13 -22.62 14.46
N GLN A 307 -6.90 -23.88 14.09
CA GLN A 307 -7.00 -24.31 12.69
C GLN A 307 -8.43 -24.74 12.31
N GLY A 308 -8.82 -24.40 11.07
CA GLY A 308 -10.08 -24.84 10.46
C GLY A 308 -11.31 -24.42 11.26
N LYS A 309 -12.24 -25.36 11.47
CA LYS A 309 -13.53 -25.11 12.16
C LYS A 309 -13.40 -24.75 13.64
N LYS A 310 -12.20 -24.87 14.22
CA LYS A 310 -11.93 -24.49 15.62
C LYS A 310 -11.51 -23.03 15.77
N ASN A 311 -11.21 -22.33 14.65
CA ASN A 311 -10.97 -20.89 14.67
C ASN A 311 -12.29 -20.18 15.00
N ARG A 312 -12.36 -19.60 16.19
CA ARG A 312 -13.57 -19.01 16.76
C ARG A 312 -13.31 -17.58 17.20
N ILE A 313 -14.33 -16.76 17.05
CA ILE A 313 -14.36 -15.41 17.61
C ILE A 313 -14.45 -15.51 19.14
N ILE A 314 -13.66 -14.69 19.82
CA ILE A 314 -13.62 -14.55 21.28
C ILE A 314 -13.60 -13.06 21.64
N GLY A 315 -14.25 -12.71 22.75
CA GLY A 315 -14.02 -11.45 23.45
C GLY A 315 -12.81 -11.58 24.37
N ILE A 316 -11.96 -10.57 24.38
CA ILE A 316 -10.77 -10.50 25.23
C ILE A 316 -10.63 -9.10 25.82
N ARG A 317 -9.98 -9.01 26.97
CA ARG A 317 -9.42 -7.75 27.49
C ARG A 317 -7.94 -7.63 27.13
N GLU A 318 -7.51 -6.40 26.92
CA GLU A 318 -6.13 -6.03 26.67
C GLU A 318 -5.76 -4.82 27.52
N LEU A 319 -4.46 -4.64 27.79
CA LEU A 319 -3.96 -3.52 28.57
C LEU A 319 -2.92 -2.75 27.76
N PHE A 320 -3.16 -1.46 27.59
CA PHE A 320 -2.37 -0.56 26.76
C PHE A 320 -1.65 0.45 27.66
N ILE A 321 -0.34 0.63 27.44
CA ILE A 321 0.51 1.56 28.19
C ILE A 321 1.27 2.44 27.21
N LYS A 322 1.00 3.74 27.23
CA LYS A 322 1.71 4.70 26.37
C LYS A 322 3.17 4.81 26.83
N GLN A 323 4.10 4.53 25.92
CA GLN A 323 5.54 4.57 26.19
C GLN A 323 6.15 5.94 25.88
N GLY A 324 5.59 6.63 24.88
CA GLY A 324 6.02 7.98 24.52
C GLY A 324 5.41 8.46 23.21
N LYS A 325 5.74 9.70 22.86
CA LYS A 325 5.33 10.33 21.61
C LYS A 325 6.42 10.14 20.56
N ARG A 326 6.00 9.80 19.33
CA ARG A 326 6.85 9.72 18.13
C ARG A 326 8.08 8.79 18.33
N GLY A 327 9.00 8.82 17.36
CA GLY A 327 10.25 8.08 17.37
C GLY A 327 10.35 7.06 16.24
N ARG A 328 11.49 6.39 16.17
CA ARG A 328 11.77 5.36 15.16
C ARG A 328 11.72 3.99 15.79
N ILE A 329 10.93 3.10 15.19
CA ILE A 329 10.91 1.68 15.53
C ILE A 329 11.74 0.90 14.52
N GLU A 330 12.58 0.01 15.02
CA GLU A 330 13.39 -0.91 14.24
C GLU A 330 13.25 -2.32 14.85
N GLU A 331 12.92 -3.31 14.02
CA GLU A 331 13.02 -4.71 14.44
C GLU A 331 14.46 -5.17 14.36
N ILE A 332 14.95 -5.77 15.43
CA ILE A 332 16.29 -6.35 15.49
C ILE A 332 16.20 -7.84 15.15
N ILE A 333 16.68 -8.17 13.95
CA ILE A 333 16.72 -9.54 13.42
C ILE A 333 18.15 -10.06 13.37
N ASN A 334 18.32 -11.38 13.41
CA ASN A 334 19.59 -12.08 13.17
C ASN A 334 20.75 -11.67 14.10
N THR A 335 20.46 -11.38 15.37
CA THR A 335 21.49 -11.12 16.40
C THR A 335 21.60 -12.30 17.39
N PRO A 336 22.76 -12.50 18.04
CA PRO A 336 22.91 -13.53 19.08
C PRO A 336 21.87 -13.40 20.21
N GLN A 337 21.50 -12.16 20.54
CA GLN A 337 20.50 -11.86 21.56
C GLN A 337 19.09 -12.30 21.14
N ASN A 338 18.70 -12.06 19.88
CA ASN A 338 17.44 -12.52 19.32
C ASN A 338 17.36 -14.05 19.27
N ALA A 339 18.46 -14.72 18.89
CA ALA A 339 18.55 -16.18 18.90
C ALA A 339 18.46 -16.76 20.33
N ALA A 340 19.12 -16.12 21.31
CA ALA A 340 19.14 -16.60 22.69
C ALA A 340 17.79 -16.45 23.42
N CYS A 341 17.04 -15.37 23.17
CA CYS A 341 15.80 -15.10 23.90
C CYS A 341 14.56 -15.80 23.33
N SER A 342 14.63 -16.36 22.11
CA SER A 342 13.46 -16.87 21.37
C SER A 342 12.31 -15.85 21.34
N CYS A 343 12.64 -14.57 21.12
CA CYS A 343 11.72 -13.44 21.23
C CYS A 343 11.95 -12.44 20.09
N LYS A 344 10.89 -11.73 19.67
CA LYS A 344 11.04 -10.60 18.74
C LYS A 344 11.54 -9.38 19.52
N ILE A 345 12.64 -8.77 19.08
CA ILE A 345 13.22 -7.60 19.74
C ILE A 345 12.89 -6.35 18.94
N ILE A 346 12.18 -5.42 19.56
CA ILE A 346 11.86 -4.12 18.98
C ILE A 346 12.69 -3.04 19.67
N LYS A 347 13.45 -2.29 18.87
CA LYS A 347 14.20 -1.13 19.31
C LYS A 347 13.37 0.12 19.00
N TRP A 348 13.13 0.94 20.03
CA TRP A 348 12.53 2.26 19.89
C TRP A 348 13.58 3.33 20.20
N GLN A 349 13.77 4.24 19.26
CA GLN A 349 14.58 5.45 19.44
C GLN A 349 13.63 6.63 19.59
N SER A 350 13.63 7.24 20.77
CA SER A 350 12.83 8.44 21.03
C SER A 350 13.41 9.65 20.29
N PRO A 351 12.63 10.73 20.09
CA PRO A 351 13.12 11.96 19.47
C PRO A 351 14.33 12.59 20.20
N GLY A 352 14.52 12.30 21.49
CA GLY A 352 15.67 12.75 22.29
C GLY A 352 16.86 11.78 22.28
N ASN A 353 16.94 10.87 21.30
CA ASN A 353 17.97 9.82 21.18
C ASN A 353 18.01 8.79 22.32
N ALA A 354 17.02 8.77 23.21
CA ALA A 354 16.92 7.71 24.20
C ALA A 354 16.49 6.41 23.51
N VAL A 355 17.26 5.34 23.73
CA VAL A 355 16.99 4.03 23.13
C VAL A 355 16.36 3.11 24.17
N ARG A 356 15.27 2.45 23.80
CA ARG A 356 14.65 1.38 24.58
C ARG A 356 14.49 0.13 23.74
N PHE A 357 14.66 -1.02 24.37
CA PHE A 357 14.45 -2.33 23.77
C PHE A 357 13.25 -3.00 24.41
N PHE A 358 12.38 -3.56 23.57
CA PHE A 358 11.22 -4.34 23.98
C PHE A 358 11.39 -5.77 23.50
N TYR A 359 11.25 -6.71 24.43
CA TYR A 359 11.38 -8.14 24.17
C TYR A 359 9.98 -8.74 24.13
N LEU A 360 9.51 -9.03 22.92
CA LEU A 360 8.15 -9.49 22.65
C LEU A 360 8.13 -11.02 22.63
N LYS A 361 7.48 -11.61 23.64
CA LYS A 361 7.36 -13.06 23.80
C LYS A 361 6.11 -13.42 24.58
N ASN A 362 5.79 -14.71 24.56
CA ASN A 362 4.73 -15.29 25.38
C ASN A 362 5.31 -15.59 26.76
N GLU A 363 4.64 -15.14 27.82
CA GLU A 363 5.06 -15.34 29.20
C GLU A 363 3.90 -15.83 30.04
N LEU A 364 4.20 -16.55 31.12
CA LEU A 364 3.18 -16.91 32.10
C LEU A 364 2.78 -15.66 32.90
N LEU A 365 1.50 -15.38 32.96
CA LEU A 365 0.91 -14.29 33.73
C LEU A 365 1.36 -14.34 35.19
N ASP A 366 1.46 -15.55 35.75
CA ASP A 366 1.87 -15.78 37.13
C ASP A 366 3.33 -15.37 37.42
N THR A 367 4.18 -15.43 36.40
CA THR A 367 5.61 -15.06 36.52
C THR A 367 5.85 -13.56 36.47
N ILE A 368 4.85 -12.78 36.03
CA ILE A 368 4.98 -11.34 35.91
C ILE A 368 4.64 -10.69 37.24
N GLY A 369 5.55 -9.86 37.76
CA GLY A 369 5.39 -9.17 39.05
C GLY A 369 4.33 -8.06 39.03
N ASP A 370 3.76 -7.73 37.88
CA ASP A 370 2.75 -6.68 37.73
C ASP A 370 1.35 -7.18 38.12
N LYS A 371 0.89 -6.78 39.31
CA LYS A 371 -0.44 -7.12 39.83
C LYS A 371 -1.58 -6.63 38.93
N ARG A 372 -1.38 -5.55 38.16
CA ARG A 372 -2.40 -4.99 37.27
C ARG A 372 -2.71 -5.96 36.13
N LEU A 373 -1.67 -6.51 35.51
CA LEU A 373 -1.83 -7.50 34.44
C LEU A 373 -2.56 -8.74 34.95
N LYS A 374 -2.25 -9.19 36.17
CA LYS A 374 -2.94 -10.32 36.81
C LYS A 374 -4.42 -10.07 37.04
N GLN A 375 -4.80 -8.86 37.43
CA GLN A 375 -6.21 -8.50 37.65
C GLN A 375 -6.98 -8.28 36.34
N THR A 376 -6.29 -7.81 35.29
CA THR A 376 -6.93 -7.41 34.04
C THR A 376 -7.03 -8.56 33.03
N LEU A 377 -6.03 -9.44 32.97
CA LEU A 377 -5.80 -10.40 31.87
C LEU A 377 -5.88 -11.88 32.30
N ASP A 378 -6.55 -12.18 33.41
CA ASP A 378 -6.79 -13.54 33.88
C ASP A 378 -7.80 -14.30 33.01
N GLU A 379 -8.16 -15.53 33.41
CA GLU A 379 -9.13 -16.36 32.72
C GLU A 379 -10.54 -15.73 32.61
N LYS A 380 -10.88 -14.78 33.50
CA LYS A 380 -12.17 -14.07 33.50
C LYS A 380 -12.21 -12.93 32.49
N SER A 381 -11.07 -12.55 31.94
CA SER A 381 -10.96 -11.52 30.90
C SER A 381 -11.44 -11.99 29.50
N ILE A 382 -11.96 -13.22 29.40
CA ILE A 382 -12.15 -13.94 28.15
C ILE A 382 -13.59 -14.39 28.02
N LEU A 383 -14.21 -14.01 26.92
CA LEU A 383 -15.59 -14.32 26.60
C LEU A 383 -15.64 -15.18 25.34
N LEU A 384 -16.20 -16.39 25.41
CA LEU A 384 -16.39 -17.23 24.23
C LEU A 384 -17.64 -16.78 23.46
N SER A 385 -17.55 -16.66 22.13
CA SER A 385 -18.71 -16.29 21.28
C SER A 385 -19.87 -17.27 21.36
N ARG A 386 -19.58 -18.55 21.62
CA ARG A 386 -20.57 -19.57 21.97
C ARG A 386 -20.21 -20.11 23.35
N PRO A 387 -21.09 -19.97 24.35
CA PRO A 387 -20.97 -20.75 25.58
C PRO A 387 -20.89 -22.23 25.20
N GLY A 388 -19.86 -22.94 25.66
CA GLY A 388 -19.76 -24.39 25.52
C GLY A 388 -20.18 -25.09 26.81
N ASP A 389 -20.49 -26.39 26.74
CA ASP A 389 -20.88 -27.23 27.90
C ASP A 389 -19.78 -27.32 28.97
N THR A 390 -18.52 -27.05 28.60
CA THR A 390 -17.45 -26.77 29.57
C THR A 390 -17.53 -25.30 29.93
N SER A 391 -18.42 -25.01 30.88
CA SER A 391 -18.38 -23.78 31.64
C SER A 391 -16.95 -23.47 32.06
N LEU A 392 -16.42 -22.30 31.64
CA LEU A 392 -15.30 -21.59 32.29
C LEU A 392 -15.71 -21.13 33.70
N LEU A 393 -16.42 -21.97 34.45
CA LEU A 393 -16.84 -21.72 35.82
C LEU A 393 -15.85 -22.40 36.74
N LEU A 394 -14.99 -21.54 37.32
CA LEU A 394 -14.40 -21.56 38.66
C LEU A 394 -13.99 -22.94 39.22
N PRO A 395 -12.73 -23.13 39.67
CA PRO A 395 -12.44 -24.24 40.56
C PRO A 395 -13.34 -24.08 41.79
N LYS A 396 -14.20 -25.08 42.04
CA LYS A 396 -14.88 -25.24 43.32
C LYS A 396 -13.79 -25.18 44.39
N HIS A 397 -13.83 -24.13 45.22
CA HIS A 397 -13.19 -24.19 46.52
C HIS A 397 -13.74 -25.43 47.22
N PHE A 398 -12.89 -26.45 47.39
CA PHE A 398 -13.14 -27.48 48.38
C PHE A 398 -13.07 -26.80 49.74
N THR A 399 -14.23 -26.46 50.30
CA THR A 399 -14.34 -26.24 51.74
C THR A 399 -14.11 -27.58 52.41
N ASN A 400 -12.87 -27.80 52.86
CA ASN A 400 -12.55 -28.85 53.82
C ASN A 400 -13.40 -28.60 55.07
N THR A 401 -14.39 -29.46 55.26
CA THR A 401 -15.01 -29.68 56.56
C THR A 401 -14.37 -30.95 57.11
N HIS A 402 -13.53 -30.78 58.12
CA HIS A 402 -13.25 -31.78 59.14
C HIS A 402 -13.49 -31.12 60.49
#